data_AF-A0A0Q4WYX4-F1
#
_entry.id   AF-A0A0Q4WYX4-F1
#
_cell.length_a   1.000
_cell.length_b   1.000
_cell.length_c   1.000
_cell.angle_alpha   90.00
_cell.angle_beta   90.00
_cell.angle_gamma   90.00
#
_symmetry.space_group_name_H-M   'P 1'
#
loop_
_entity.id
_entity.type
_entity.pdbx_description
1 polymer ?
#
loop_
_entity_poly.entity_id
_entity_poly.type
_entity_poly.pdbx_seq_one_letter_code
_entity_poly.pdbx_strand_id
1 'polypeptide(L)' 'MPLYIKDDETAGLVVKLAKASGVTKSEAVRRAVTAELSRLTPPVPLRERLAALRARHPLPKPTGQAADKAFFDDLSGE' A
#
# COMPACT_ATOMS: atom_id res chain seq x y z
N MET A 1 -14.73 13.45 -17.14
CA MET A 1 -14.93 12.94 -18.50
C MET A 1 -15.49 11.52 -18.44
N PRO A 2 -16.52 11.18 -19.22
CA PRO A 2 -17.01 9.81 -19.31
C PRO A 2 -16.03 8.92 -20.11
N LEU A 3 -15.77 7.71 -19.62
CA LEU A 3 -15.03 6.67 -20.34
C LEU A 3 -16.04 5.83 -21.13
N TYR A 4 -15.92 5.82 -22.45
CA TYR A 4 -16.76 4.99 -23.33
C TYR A 4 -15.96 3.80 -23.86
N ILE A 5 -16.50 2.60 -23.68
CA ILE A 5 -15.89 1.34 -24.13
C ILE A 5 -16.76 0.81 -25.26
N LYS A 6 -16.18 0.71 -26.46
CA LYS A 6 -16.86 0.20 -27.67
C LYS A 6 -16.84 -1.33 -27.77
N ASP A 7 -15.92 -1.96 -27.07
CA ASP A 7 -15.73 -3.41 -27.10
C ASP A 7 -16.71 -4.11 -26.16
N ASP A 8 -17.55 -4.98 -26.73
CA ASP A 8 -18.62 -5.67 -26.01
C ASP A 8 -18.07 -6.68 -25.00
N GLU A 9 -16.92 -7.30 -25.30
CA GLU A 9 -16.27 -8.24 -24.38
C GLU A 9 -15.82 -7.52 -23.11
N THR A 10 -15.10 -6.41 -23.25
CA THR A 10 -14.65 -5.56 -22.14
C THR A 10 -15.83 -5.04 -21.34
N ALA A 11 -16.90 -4.58 -22.01
CA ALA A 11 -18.12 -4.15 -21.33
C ALA A 11 -18.74 -5.30 -20.51
N GLY A 12 -18.77 -6.51 -21.07
CA GLY A 12 -19.21 -7.72 -20.38
C GLY A 12 -18.38 -8.06 -19.14
N LEU A 13 -17.05 -7.95 -19.23
CA LEU A 13 -16.13 -8.14 -18.10
C LEU A 13 -16.38 -7.14 -16.97
N VAL A 14 -16.55 -5.86 -17.30
CA VAL A 14 -16.88 -4.82 -16.31
C VAL A 14 -18.20 -5.11 -15.61
N VAL A 15 -19.22 -5.57 -16.35
CA VAL A 15 -20.52 -5.96 -15.75
C VAL A 15 -20.36 -7.15 -14.80
N LYS A 16 -19.61 -8.18 -15.21
CA LYS A 16 -19.34 -9.36 -14.35
C LYS A 16 -18.62 -8.95 -13.08
N LEU A 17 -17.57 -8.14 -13.18
CA LEU A 17 -16.79 -7.66 -12.04
C LEU A 17 -17.63 -6.81 -11.08
N ALA A 18 -18.44 -5.90 -11.62
CA ALA A 18 -19.34 -5.06 -10.84
C ALA A 18 -20.37 -5.88 -10.05
N LYS A 19 -20.99 -6.89 -10.70
CA LYS A 19 -21.91 -7.82 -10.03
C LYS A 19 -21.22 -8.65 -8.95
N ALA A 20 -20.08 -9.25 -9.25
CA ALA A 20 -19.34 -10.07 -8.29
C ALA A 20 -18.86 -9.26 -7.08
N SER A 21 -18.52 -8.00 -7.28
CA SER A 21 -18.03 -7.11 -6.23
C SER A 21 -19.13 -6.32 -5.51
N GLY A 22 -20.40 -6.42 -5.95
CA GLY A 22 -21.52 -5.68 -5.37
C GLY A 22 -21.42 -4.15 -5.52
N VAL A 23 -20.79 -3.66 -6.59
CA VAL A 23 -20.54 -2.22 -6.80
C VAL A 23 -20.99 -1.75 -8.19
N THR A 24 -20.94 -0.43 -8.41
CA THR A 24 -21.24 0.16 -9.73
C THR A 24 -20.17 -0.21 -10.77
N LYS A 25 -20.52 -0.13 -12.07
CA LYS A 25 -19.56 -0.38 -13.16
C LYS A 25 -18.34 0.55 -13.07
N SER A 26 -18.56 1.83 -12.79
CA SER A 26 -17.50 2.82 -12.62
C SER A 26 -16.60 2.51 -11.42
N GLU A 27 -17.18 2.04 -10.32
CA GLU A 27 -16.42 1.56 -9.16
C GLU A 27 -15.54 0.36 -9.50
N ALA A 28 -16.13 -0.63 -10.19
CA ALA A 28 -15.42 -1.83 -10.62
C ALA A 28 -14.23 -1.50 -11.53
N VAL A 29 -14.43 -0.61 -12.52
CA VAL A 29 -13.36 -0.11 -13.39
C VAL A 29 -12.27 0.58 -12.56
N ARG A 30 -12.65 1.48 -11.65
CA ARG A 30 -11.67 2.19 -10.81
C ARG A 30 -10.83 1.21 -10.01
N ARG A 31 -11.45 0.25 -9.32
CA ARG A 31 -10.73 -0.76 -8.52
C ARG A 31 -9.79 -1.60 -9.38
N ALA A 32 -10.25 -2.08 -10.53
CA ALA A 32 -9.44 -2.90 -11.44
C ALA A 32 -8.22 -2.13 -11.93
N VAL A 33 -8.40 -0.90 -12.40
CA VAL A 33 -7.31 -0.04 -12.89
C VAL A 33 -6.34 0.32 -11.77
N THR A 34 -6.84 0.69 -10.57
CA THR A 34 -5.97 0.96 -9.42
C THR A 34 -5.14 -0.26 -9.04
N ALA A 35 -5.73 -1.45 -9.03
CA ALA A 35 -5.00 -2.67 -8.71
C ALA A 35 -3.92 -2.99 -9.75
N GLU A 36 -4.20 -2.79 -11.03
CA GLU A 36 -3.21 -3.01 -12.11
C GLU A 36 -2.07 -2.00 -12.04
N LEU A 37 -2.38 -0.72 -11.87
CA LEU A 37 -1.36 0.31 -11.67
C LEU A 37 -0.51 0.04 -10.43
N SER A 38 -1.11 -0.49 -9.36
CA SER A 38 -0.37 -0.86 -8.15
C SER A 38 0.56 -2.05 -8.38
N ARG A 39 0.18 -3.02 -9.21
CA ARG A 39 1.06 -4.14 -9.59
C ARG A 39 2.26 -3.69 -10.43
N LEU A 40 2.04 -2.72 -11.31
CA LEU A 40 3.07 -2.17 -12.19
C LEU A 40 3.97 -1.15 -11.48
N THR A 41 3.48 -0.55 -10.39
CA THR A 41 4.27 0.40 -9.61
C THR A 41 5.25 -0.39 -8.75
N PRO A 42 6.58 -0.21 -8.94
CA PRO A 42 7.54 -0.85 -8.06
C PRO A 42 7.30 -0.37 -6.63
N PRO A 43 7.34 -1.27 -5.63
CA PRO A 43 7.13 -0.87 -4.25
C PRO A 43 8.17 0.19 -3.87
N VAL A 44 7.72 1.24 -3.18
CA VAL A 44 8.62 2.27 -2.65
C VAL A 44 9.73 1.57 -1.84
N PRO A 45 11.01 1.80 -2.15
CA PRO A 45 12.12 1.16 -1.46
C PRO A 45 11.97 1.30 0.06
N LEU A 46 12.31 0.25 0.80
CA LEU A 46 12.18 0.24 2.26
C LEU A 46 12.88 1.45 2.91
N ARG A 47 14.05 1.84 2.39
CA ARG A 47 14.79 3.02 2.83
C ARG A 47 13.96 4.30 2.74
N GLU A 48 13.27 4.53 1.62
CA GLU A 48 12.44 5.71 1.41
C GLU A 48 11.21 5.69 2.31
N ARG A 49 10.59 4.52 2.48
CA ARG A 49 9.46 4.34 3.42
C ARG A 49 9.85 4.69 4.86
N LEU A 50 11.01 4.20 5.31
CA LEU A 50 11.54 4.50 6.65
C LEU A 50 11.94 5.97 6.79
N ALA A 51 12.52 6.58 5.76
CA ALA A 51 12.84 8.01 5.77
C ALA A 51 11.57 8.86 5.93
N ALA A 52 10.51 8.57 5.16
CA ALA A 52 9.23 9.26 5.25
C ALA A 52 8.53 9.04 6.60
N LEU A 53 8.71 7.86 7.22
CA LEU A 53 8.21 7.58 8.57
C LEU A 53 8.97 8.41 9.61
N ARG A 54 10.31 8.42 9.56
CA ARG A 54 11.18 9.17 10.48
C ARG A 54 10.96 10.68 10.37
N ALA A 55 10.66 11.19 9.18
CA ALA A 55 10.33 12.60 8.97
C ALA A 55 8.99 12.99 9.62
N ARG A 56 7.99 12.10 9.58
CA ARG A 56 6.68 12.32 10.23
C ARG A 56 6.72 12.10 11.74
N HIS A 57 7.59 11.21 12.20
CA HIS A 57 7.75 10.83 13.59
C HIS A 57 9.23 10.90 13.97
N PRO A 58 9.75 12.12 14.23
CA PRO A 58 11.15 12.28 14.61
C PRO A 58 11.42 11.55 15.93
N LEU A 59 12.62 10.99 16.07
CA LEU A 59 13.02 10.42 17.35
C LEU A 59 13.09 11.52 18.41
N PRO A 60 12.83 11.16 19.68
CA PRO A 60 13.14 12.05 20.78
C PRO A 60 14.63 12.40 20.79
N LYS A 61 14.97 13.49 21.51
CA LYS A 61 16.37 13.90 21.66
C LYS A 61 17.20 12.73 22.22
N PRO A 62 18.47 12.58 21.79
CA PRO A 62 19.36 11.59 22.36
C PRO A 62 19.44 11.75 23.88
N THR A 63 19.31 10.64 24.61
CA THR A 63 19.36 10.64 26.08
C THR A 63 20.80 10.74 26.61
N GLY A 64 21.80 10.50 25.76
CA GLY A 64 23.21 10.44 26.16
C GLY A 64 23.58 9.19 26.98
N GLN A 65 22.62 8.30 27.22
CA GLN A 65 22.83 7.06 27.97
C GLN A 65 23.19 5.93 27.00
N ALA A 66 24.15 5.09 27.40
CA ALA A 66 24.41 3.86 26.68
C ALA A 66 23.22 2.90 26.88
N ALA A 67 22.89 2.12 25.85
CA ALA A 67 21.91 1.05 25.99
C ALA A 67 22.45 0.00 26.97
N ASP A 68 21.62 -0.41 27.92
CA ASP A 68 21.97 -1.48 28.87
C ASP A 68 21.95 -2.83 28.15
N LYS A 69 23.09 -3.17 27.55
CA LYS A 69 23.24 -4.40 26.79
C LYS A 69 22.94 -5.64 27.63
N ALA A 70 23.37 -5.67 28.89
CA ALA A 70 23.17 -6.84 29.76
C ALA A 70 21.67 -7.07 30.02
N PHE A 71 20.92 -5.99 30.28
CA PHE A 71 19.46 -6.06 30.42
C PHE A 71 18.76 -6.54 29.14
N PHE A 72 19.14 -5.99 27.97
CA PHE A 72 18.49 -6.38 26.71
C PHE A 72 18.85 -7.80 26.27
N ASP A 73 20.09 -8.24 26.50
CA ASP A 73 20.55 -9.60 26.19
C ASP A 73 19.75 -10.64 27.01
N ASP A 74 19.51 -10.38 28.31
CA ASP A 74 18.66 -11.22 29.19
C ASP A 74 17.21 -11.29 28.69
N LEU A 75 16.65 -10.17 28.23
CA LEU A 75 15.27 -10.10 27.72
C LEU A 75 15.06 -10.88 26.41
N SER A 76 16.08 -10.97 25.56
CA SER A 76 16.03 -11.71 24.30
C SER A 76 16.05 -13.23 24.46
N GLY A 77 16.39 -13.75 25.65
CA GLY A 77 16.42 -15.18 25.96
C GLY A 77 17.21 -15.99 24.94
N GLU A 78 18.54 -15.80 24.89
CA GLU A 78 19.52 -16.45 23.97
C GLU A 78 19.12 -16.59 22.49
#